data_AF-A0AAD7A119-F1
#
_entry.id   AF-A0AAD7A119-F1
#
_cell.length_a   1.000
_cell.length_b   1.000
_cell.length_c   1.000
_cell.angle_alpha   90.00
_cell.angle_beta   90.00
_cell.angle_gamma   90.00
#
_symmetry.space_group_name_H-M   'P 1'
#
loop_
_entity.id
_entity.type
_entity.pdbx_description
1 polymer ?
#
loop_
_entity_poly.entity_id
_entity_poly.type
_entity_poly.pdbx_seq_one_letter_code
_entity_poly.pdbx_strand_id
1 'polypeptide(L)'
;MSQVDEFWYRRLSKSFVKEYWYNRRIFLEAAEYCLRPKFQPDFVIPPRRNDCRADTYRRRAIMDAVRMSNGKIDMLKAMSKERFLFELEIGQFSRCSRKQDPRNHCIPLLEVKDIDIQIIAMPRIIRMEQPSFNTVGEVVDCFRQLFEKIVGAELASVTAPINIVVDPTELLPHGFHPVITHYTPDMNEFVHAIRRTECWPRYCLIDFGISSI
;
A
#
# COMPACT_ATOMS: atom_id res chain seq x y z
N MET A 1 -17.57 -14.90 -18.15
CA MET A 1 -16.47 -14.00 -17.74
C MET A 1 -16.95 -12.58 -17.96
N SER A 2 -17.12 -11.81 -16.90
CA SER A 2 -17.54 -10.42 -16.98
C SER A 2 -16.40 -9.55 -17.55
N GLN A 3 -16.68 -8.34 -18.07
CA GLN A 3 -15.63 -7.37 -18.42
C GLN A 3 -14.70 -7.05 -17.22
N VAL A 4 -15.19 -7.26 -16.00
CA VAL A 4 -14.43 -7.11 -14.75
C VAL A 4 -13.43 -8.26 -14.56
N ASP A 5 -13.71 -9.48 -15.01
CA ASP A 5 -12.74 -10.59 -14.95
C ASP A 5 -11.53 -10.35 -15.87
N GLU A 6 -11.75 -9.73 -17.02
CA GLU A 6 -10.67 -9.38 -17.95
C GLU A 6 -9.79 -8.23 -17.40
N PHE A 7 -10.39 -7.32 -16.62
CA PHE A 7 -9.73 -6.24 -15.89
C PHE A 7 -8.69 -6.73 -14.86
N TRP A 8 -8.94 -7.84 -14.16
CA TRP A 8 -8.08 -8.32 -13.07
C TRP A 8 -6.88 -9.16 -13.51
N TYR A 9 -6.99 -9.93 -14.59
CA TYR A 9 -5.98 -10.93 -14.94
C TYR A 9 -5.20 -10.65 -16.23
N ARG A 10 -5.74 -9.88 -17.17
CA ARG A 10 -5.15 -9.79 -18.51
C ARG A 10 -4.57 -8.42 -18.80
N ARG A 11 -3.22 -8.36 -18.85
CA ARG A 11 -2.41 -7.46 -19.71
C ARG A 11 -2.98 -6.04 -19.97
N LEU A 12 -3.44 -5.32 -18.96
CA LEU A 12 -3.76 -3.89 -19.11
C LEU A 12 -2.60 -3.08 -19.72
N SER A 13 -2.77 -2.39 -20.82
CA SER A 13 -1.72 -1.47 -21.30
C SER A 13 -1.48 -0.38 -20.25
N LYS A 14 -0.32 0.29 -20.29
CA LYS A 14 -0.08 1.48 -19.43
C LYS A 14 -1.15 2.56 -19.65
N SER A 15 -1.70 2.67 -20.86
CA SER A 15 -2.77 3.62 -21.19
C SER A 15 -4.07 3.30 -20.46
N PHE A 16 -4.48 2.03 -20.42
CA PHE A 16 -5.70 1.63 -19.74
C PHE A 16 -5.65 1.90 -18.23
N VAL A 17 -4.51 1.60 -17.57
CA VAL A 17 -4.32 1.90 -16.15
C VAL A 17 -4.42 3.41 -15.90
N LYS A 18 -3.84 4.22 -16.78
CA LYS A 18 -3.91 5.68 -16.67
C LYS A 18 -5.36 6.16 -16.77
N GLU A 19 -6.09 5.70 -17.77
CA GLU A 19 -7.51 6.03 -17.99
C GLU A 19 -8.38 5.59 -16.82
N TYR A 20 -8.17 4.38 -16.30
CA TYR A 20 -8.91 3.85 -15.17
C TYR A 20 -8.86 4.76 -13.93
N TRP A 21 -7.66 5.19 -13.53
CA TRP A 21 -7.47 6.07 -12.38
C TRP A 21 -7.90 7.50 -12.69
N TYR A 22 -7.65 7.99 -13.91
CA TYR A 22 -8.11 9.31 -14.35
C TYR A 22 -9.63 9.47 -14.26
N ASN A 23 -10.39 8.48 -14.75
CA ASN A 23 -11.85 8.51 -14.74
C ASN A 23 -12.46 8.51 -13.32
N ARG A 24 -11.67 8.14 -12.29
CA ARG A 24 -12.08 8.11 -10.88
C ARG A 24 -11.61 9.30 -10.06
N ARG A 25 -10.90 10.26 -10.67
CA ARG A 25 -10.33 11.41 -9.96
C ARG A 25 -11.38 12.20 -9.17
N ILE A 26 -12.55 12.49 -9.76
CA ILE A 26 -13.62 13.28 -9.14
C ILE A 26 -14.19 12.56 -7.94
N PHE A 27 -14.42 11.25 -8.09
CA PHE A 27 -14.90 10.40 -7.01
C PHE A 27 -13.90 10.32 -5.85
N LEU A 28 -12.60 10.15 -6.16
CA LEU A 28 -11.55 10.14 -5.14
C LEU A 28 -11.40 11.49 -4.45
N GLU A 29 -11.48 12.60 -5.19
CA GLU A 29 -11.46 13.96 -4.65
C GLU A 29 -12.64 14.20 -3.68
N ALA A 30 -13.84 13.74 -4.04
CA ALA A 30 -15.01 13.77 -3.15
C ALA A 30 -14.81 12.91 -1.90
N ALA A 31 -13.98 11.87 -1.96
CA ALA A 31 -13.56 11.05 -0.83
C ALA A 31 -12.29 11.58 -0.11
N GLU A 32 -11.90 12.83 -0.37
CA GLU A 32 -10.71 13.50 0.19
C GLU A 32 -9.36 12.91 -0.23
N TYR A 33 -9.28 12.27 -1.40
CA TYR A 33 -8.04 11.76 -1.99
C TYR A 33 -7.75 12.41 -3.34
N CYS A 34 -6.67 13.19 -3.39
CA CYS A 34 -6.19 13.80 -4.62
C CYS A 34 -5.16 12.90 -5.30
N LEU A 35 -5.42 12.49 -6.54
CA LEU A 35 -4.43 11.77 -7.34
C LEU A 35 -3.25 12.66 -7.73
N ARG A 36 -2.11 12.04 -8.11
CA ARG A 36 -0.92 12.75 -8.59
C ARG A 36 -1.26 13.79 -9.68
N PRO A 37 -0.50 14.90 -9.78
CA PRO A 37 -0.78 15.97 -10.74
C PRO A 37 -1.03 15.50 -12.18
N LYS A 38 -0.36 14.45 -12.65
CA LYS A 38 -0.54 13.90 -14.01
C LYS A 38 -1.92 13.31 -14.34
N PHE A 39 -2.76 13.14 -13.32
CA PHE A 39 -4.15 12.72 -13.45
C PHE A 39 -5.11 13.92 -13.41
N GLN A 40 -4.59 15.14 -13.31
CA GLN A 40 -5.36 16.36 -13.39
C GLN A 40 -5.53 16.78 -14.86
N PRO A 41 -6.71 17.32 -15.25
CA PRO A 41 -7.01 17.65 -16.64
C PRO A 41 -6.04 18.67 -17.24
N ASP A 42 -5.55 19.61 -16.42
CA ASP A 42 -4.67 20.71 -16.85
C ASP A 42 -3.18 20.39 -16.69
N PHE A 43 -2.82 19.11 -16.50
CA PHE A 43 -1.43 18.74 -16.28
C PHE A 43 -0.57 18.90 -17.54
N VAL A 44 0.42 19.79 -17.44
CA VAL A 44 1.47 19.94 -18.45
C VAL A 44 2.70 19.16 -18.01
N ILE A 45 3.25 18.34 -18.91
CA ILE A 45 4.47 17.58 -18.64
C ILE A 45 5.63 18.58 -18.44
N PRO A 46 6.33 18.55 -17.28
CA PRO A 46 7.46 19.43 -17.06
C PRO A 46 8.63 19.06 -18.01
N PRO A 47 9.34 20.05 -18.59
CA PRO A 47 10.38 19.81 -19.60
C PRO A 47 11.59 18.99 -19.10
N ARG A 48 11.78 18.88 -17.77
CA ARG A 48 12.92 18.17 -17.15
C ARG A 48 12.58 16.77 -16.61
N ARG A 49 11.32 16.31 -16.64
CA ARG A 49 10.96 14.96 -16.16
C ARG A 49 10.86 13.98 -17.33
N ASN A 50 12.00 13.50 -17.80
CA ASN A 50 12.04 12.40 -18.78
C ASN A 50 11.77 11.01 -18.18
N ASP A 51 11.59 10.89 -16.87
CA ASP A 51 11.44 9.58 -16.25
C ASP A 51 9.98 9.16 -16.01
N CYS A 52 9.24 9.07 -17.11
CA CYS A 52 7.89 8.47 -17.15
C CYS A 52 7.88 6.99 -16.70
N ARG A 53 9.05 6.36 -16.49
CA ARG A 53 9.19 4.94 -16.11
C ARG A 53 9.03 4.71 -14.61
N ALA A 54 9.38 5.67 -13.76
CA ALA A 54 9.26 5.58 -12.30
C ALA A 54 7.81 5.68 -11.79
N ASP A 55 6.85 5.78 -12.71
CA ASP A 55 5.62 6.49 -12.44
C ASP A 55 4.40 5.56 -12.33
N THR A 56 4.61 4.26 -12.43
CA THR A 56 3.53 3.25 -12.41
C THR A 56 3.95 2.10 -11.50
N TYR A 57 3.08 1.73 -10.57
CA TYR A 57 3.25 0.53 -9.77
C TYR A 57 3.34 -0.72 -10.65
N ARG A 58 4.18 -1.68 -10.27
CA ARG A 58 4.24 -3.01 -10.91
C ARG A 58 2.86 -3.69 -10.90
N ARG A 59 2.15 -3.58 -9.77
CA ARG A 59 0.75 -4.01 -9.63
C ARG A 59 -0.14 -2.87 -10.11
N ARG A 60 -0.85 -3.09 -11.21
CA ARG A 60 -1.64 -2.07 -11.91
C ARG A 60 -2.88 -1.60 -11.16
N ALA A 61 -3.37 -2.41 -10.22
CA ALA A 61 -4.45 -2.08 -9.31
C ALA A 61 -4.02 -1.18 -8.13
N ILE A 62 -2.75 -0.77 -8.07
CA ILE A 62 -2.22 0.09 -7.01
C ILE A 62 -1.96 1.50 -7.55
N MET A 63 -2.32 2.50 -6.75
CA MET A 63 -2.06 3.92 -6.97
C MET A 63 -1.69 4.60 -5.64
N ASP A 64 -1.10 5.78 -5.73
CA ASP A 64 -0.86 6.68 -4.59
C ASP A 64 -1.72 7.94 -4.74
N ALA A 65 -2.22 8.44 -3.61
CA ALA A 65 -3.01 9.67 -3.55
C ALA A 65 -2.67 10.47 -2.29
N VAL A 66 -2.75 11.79 -2.39
CA VAL A 66 -2.63 12.69 -1.24
C VAL A 66 -3.99 12.78 -0.56
N ARG A 67 -4.05 12.39 0.71
CA ARG A 67 -5.21 12.65 1.56
C ARG A 67 -5.29 14.14 1.84
N MET A 68 -6.38 14.78 1.40
CA MET A 68 -6.55 16.23 1.47
C MET A 68 -6.60 16.75 2.91
N SER A 69 -7.16 15.98 3.85
CA SER A 69 -7.32 16.40 5.25
C SER A 69 -6.03 16.56 6.03
N ASN A 70 -4.92 15.93 5.62
CA ASN A 70 -3.64 16.02 6.35
C ASN A 70 -2.40 16.06 5.45
N GLY A 71 -2.56 16.07 4.13
CA GLY A 71 -1.46 16.09 3.16
C GLY A 71 -0.63 14.80 3.09
N LYS A 72 -0.98 13.74 3.84
CA LYS A 72 -0.26 12.47 3.79
C LYS A 72 -0.55 11.73 2.49
N ILE A 73 0.47 11.08 1.95
CA ILE A 73 0.31 10.20 0.81
C ILE A 73 -0.13 8.83 1.34
N ASP A 74 -1.21 8.29 0.81
CA ASP A 74 -1.71 6.95 1.07
C ASP A 74 -1.67 6.10 -0.20
N MET A 75 -1.64 4.78 0.00
CA MET A 75 -1.73 3.80 -1.08
C MET A 75 -3.20 3.41 -1.29
N LEU A 76 -3.64 3.47 -2.54
CA LEU A 76 -4.96 3.01 -2.98
C LEU A 76 -4.81 1.67 -3.69
N LYS A 77 -5.56 0.66 -3.24
CA LYS A 77 -5.68 -0.65 -3.88
C LYS A 77 -7.11 -0.80 -4.41
N ALA A 78 -7.27 -0.84 -5.72
CA ALA A 78 -8.54 -1.23 -6.33
C ALA A 78 -8.73 -2.75 -6.15
N MET A 79 -9.97 -3.19 -5.89
CA MET A 79 -10.32 -4.60 -5.67
C MET A 79 -11.68 -4.96 -6.29
N SER A 80 -11.82 -6.22 -6.73
CA SER A 80 -13.10 -6.77 -7.16
C SER A 80 -14.00 -7.01 -5.95
N LYS A 81 -15.21 -6.46 -5.96
CA LYS A 81 -16.22 -6.73 -4.92
C LYS A 81 -16.56 -8.23 -4.83
N GLU A 82 -16.64 -8.91 -5.98
CA GLU A 82 -17.07 -10.31 -6.07
C GLU A 82 -16.01 -11.30 -5.55
N ARG A 83 -14.73 -10.94 -5.67
CA ARG A 83 -13.62 -11.86 -5.39
C ARG A 83 -13.00 -11.70 -4.01
N PHE A 84 -13.02 -10.49 -3.48
CA PHE A 84 -12.34 -10.14 -2.22
C PHE A 84 -13.35 -9.77 -1.12
N LEU A 85 -14.52 -10.41 -1.13
CA LEU A 85 -15.64 -10.19 -0.21
C LEU A 85 -15.18 -10.09 1.26
N PHE A 86 -14.18 -10.89 1.64
CA PHE A 86 -13.68 -10.97 3.03
C PHE A 86 -12.43 -10.14 3.31
N GLU A 87 -11.70 -9.60 2.31
CA GLU A 87 -10.45 -8.88 2.58
C GLU A 87 -10.71 -7.61 3.40
N LEU A 88 -11.77 -6.89 3.05
CA LEU A 88 -12.21 -5.72 3.79
C LEU A 88 -12.73 -6.12 5.17
N GLU A 89 -13.56 -7.15 5.25
CA GLU A 89 -14.16 -7.60 6.51
C GLU A 89 -13.09 -8.06 7.50
N ILE A 90 -12.13 -8.87 7.08
CA ILE A 90 -11.01 -9.34 7.91
C ILE A 90 -10.10 -8.19 8.28
N GLY A 91 -9.80 -7.28 7.35
CA GLY A 91 -8.98 -6.10 7.63
C GLY A 91 -9.66 -5.14 8.62
N GLN A 92 -10.96 -4.91 8.49
CA GLN A 92 -11.75 -4.09 9.40
C GLN A 92 -11.97 -4.78 10.75
N PHE A 93 -12.26 -6.08 10.77
CA PHE A 93 -12.38 -6.88 11.99
C PHE A 93 -11.08 -6.86 12.79
N SER A 94 -9.94 -7.05 12.11
CA SER A 94 -8.62 -6.98 12.73
C SER A 94 -8.29 -5.57 13.25
N ARG A 95 -8.78 -4.52 12.58
CA ARG A 95 -8.67 -3.13 13.03
C ARG A 95 -9.59 -2.83 14.23
N CYS A 96 -10.81 -3.37 14.27
CA CYS A 96 -11.82 -3.07 15.28
C CYS A 96 -11.62 -3.87 16.58
N SER A 97 -11.40 -5.19 16.48
CA SER A 97 -11.25 -6.08 17.65
C SER A 97 -9.98 -5.83 18.47
N ARG A 98 -8.93 -5.30 17.83
CA ARG A 98 -7.60 -5.12 18.43
C ARG A 98 -7.05 -3.70 18.27
N LYS A 99 -7.91 -2.68 18.12
CA LYS A 99 -7.48 -1.29 17.84
C LYS A 99 -6.53 -0.71 18.89
N GLN A 100 -6.64 -1.18 20.13
CA GLN A 100 -5.84 -0.72 21.27
C GLN A 100 -4.74 -1.72 21.67
N ASP A 101 -4.68 -2.90 21.04
CA ASP A 101 -3.64 -3.88 21.35
C ASP A 101 -2.36 -3.52 20.58
N PRO A 102 -1.25 -3.18 21.27
CA PRO A 102 0.02 -2.87 20.61
C PRO A 102 0.57 -4.05 19.78
N ARG A 103 0.09 -5.29 20.03
CA ARG A 103 0.43 -6.50 19.27
C ARG A 103 -0.40 -6.66 18.00
N ASN A 104 -1.30 -5.73 17.70
CA ASN A 104 -2.10 -5.78 16.49
C ASN A 104 -1.27 -5.40 15.26
N HIS A 105 -0.62 -6.36 14.61
CA HIS A 105 0.21 -6.11 13.42
C HIS A 105 -0.60 -6.04 12.10
N CYS A 106 -1.82 -5.50 12.14
CA CYS A 106 -2.64 -5.28 10.95
C CYS A 106 -2.55 -3.84 10.48
N ILE A 107 -2.39 -3.68 9.17
CA ILE A 107 -2.40 -2.37 8.54
C ILE A 107 -3.80 -1.74 8.69
N PRO A 108 -3.92 -0.44 9.04
CA PRO A 108 -5.22 0.20 9.08
C PRO A 108 -5.75 0.37 7.65
N LEU A 109 -6.90 -0.22 7.38
CA LEU A 109 -7.61 -0.08 6.11
C LEU A 109 -8.74 0.95 6.25
N LEU A 110 -8.86 1.82 5.25
CA LEU A 110 -9.97 2.76 5.09
C LEU A 110 -10.66 2.45 3.76
N GLU A 111 -11.95 2.16 3.84
CA GLU A 111 -12.75 1.88 2.66
C GLU A 111 -13.14 3.17 1.93
N VAL A 112 -12.98 3.15 0.61
CA VAL A 112 -13.47 4.18 -0.30
C VAL A 112 -14.43 3.49 -1.28
N LYS A 113 -15.73 3.63 -1.03
CA LYS A 113 -16.79 2.90 -1.75
C LYS A 113 -17.18 3.59 -3.06
N ASP A 114 -16.86 2.97 -4.19
CA ASP A 114 -17.38 3.33 -5.52
C ASP A 114 -18.55 2.40 -5.90
N ILE A 115 -19.39 2.79 -6.86
CA ILE A 115 -20.60 2.07 -7.28
C ILE A 115 -20.22 0.68 -7.83
N ASP A 116 -19.18 0.60 -8.65
CA ASP A 116 -18.82 -0.63 -9.37
C ASP A 116 -17.59 -1.36 -8.79
N ILE A 117 -16.76 -0.68 -7.99
CA ILE A 117 -15.47 -1.20 -7.51
C ILE A 117 -15.26 -0.83 -6.05
N GLN A 118 -14.50 -1.65 -5.33
CA GLN A 118 -14.05 -1.33 -3.98
C GLN A 118 -12.62 -0.80 -4.04
N ILE A 119 -12.38 0.40 -3.54
CA ILE A 119 -11.04 0.94 -3.37
C ILE A 119 -10.74 0.94 -1.87
N ILE A 120 -9.58 0.38 -1.51
CA ILE A 120 -9.07 0.46 -0.14
C ILE A 120 -7.92 1.45 -0.13
N ALA A 121 -8.03 2.45 0.74
CA ALA A 121 -6.92 3.30 1.11
C ALA A 121 -6.21 2.71 2.33
N MET A 122 -4.89 2.66 2.28
CA MET A 122 -4.03 2.19 3.37
C MET A 122 -2.78 3.08 3.48
N PRO A 123 -2.16 3.19 4.66
CA PRO A 123 -0.89 3.88 4.80
C PRO A 123 0.15 3.34 3.85
N ARG A 124 1.16 4.17 3.60
CA ARG A 124 2.33 3.74 2.83
C ARG A 124 3.10 2.66 3.58
N ILE A 125 3.59 1.72 2.81
CA ILE A 125 4.33 0.57 3.29
C ILE A 125 5.54 0.33 2.40
N ILE A 126 6.55 -0.29 2.96
CA ILE A 126 7.71 -0.80 2.24
C ILE A 126 7.83 -2.31 2.48
N ARG A 127 8.47 -3.00 1.55
CA ARG A 127 8.68 -4.45 1.67
C ARG A 127 9.57 -4.74 2.87
N MET A 128 9.32 -5.84 3.58
CA MET A 128 10.06 -6.20 4.79
C MET A 128 11.59 -6.16 4.61
N GLU A 129 12.08 -6.65 3.48
CA GLU A 129 13.51 -6.71 3.16
C GLU A 129 14.12 -5.38 2.70
N GLN A 130 13.35 -4.29 2.72
CA GLN A 130 13.79 -2.96 2.30
C GLN A 130 13.62 -1.93 3.42
N PRO A 131 14.69 -1.24 3.82
CA PRO A 131 16.10 -1.58 3.60
C PRO A 131 16.44 -2.95 4.17
N SER A 132 17.53 -3.55 3.68
CA SER A 132 18.00 -4.86 4.13
C SER A 132 18.30 -4.87 5.63
N PHE A 133 18.11 -6.02 6.26
CA PHE A 133 18.57 -6.24 7.63
C PHE A 133 20.10 -6.14 7.71
N ASN A 134 20.60 -5.41 8.71
CA ASN A 134 22.02 -5.22 8.97
C ASN A 134 22.55 -6.09 10.11
N THR A 135 21.68 -6.55 11.01
CA THR A 135 22.09 -7.41 12.15
C THR A 135 21.13 -8.57 12.37
N VAL A 136 21.61 -9.62 13.04
CA VAL A 136 20.77 -10.74 13.50
C VAL A 136 19.67 -10.25 14.45
N GLY A 137 19.96 -9.24 15.28
CA GLY A 137 18.98 -8.67 16.20
C GLY A 137 17.75 -8.09 15.49
N GLU A 138 17.94 -7.47 14.32
CA GLU A 138 16.83 -6.92 13.53
C GLU A 138 15.94 -8.01 12.94
N VAL A 139 16.53 -9.15 12.53
CA VAL A 139 15.80 -10.32 12.03
C VAL A 139 15.02 -10.98 13.16
N VAL A 140 15.65 -11.14 14.33
CA VAL A 140 15.00 -11.70 15.52
C VAL A 140 13.82 -10.84 15.96
N ASP A 141 13.95 -9.51 15.95
CA ASP A 141 12.85 -8.61 16.29
C ASP A 141 11.69 -8.69 15.28
N CYS A 142 12.00 -8.78 13.98
CA CYS A 142 10.99 -9.02 12.95
C CYS A 142 10.19 -10.30 13.25
N PHE A 143 10.86 -11.43 13.50
CA PHE A 143 10.19 -12.68 13.83
C PHE A 143 9.38 -12.60 15.12
N ARG A 144 9.91 -11.92 16.16
CA ARG A 144 9.18 -11.68 17.41
C ARG A 144 7.83 -11.00 17.13
N GLN A 145 7.82 -9.90 16.37
CA GLN A 145 6.59 -9.17 16.01
C GLN A 145 5.65 -10.03 15.16
N LEU A 146 6.17 -10.80 14.21
CA LEU A 146 5.35 -11.70 13.38
C LEU A 146 4.68 -12.82 14.21
N PHE A 147 5.39 -13.37 15.19
CA PHE A 147 4.87 -14.43 16.05
C PHE A 147 3.81 -13.94 17.03
N GLU A 148 3.84 -12.67 17.45
CA GLU A 148 2.77 -12.07 18.26
C GLU A 148 1.39 -12.18 17.58
N LYS A 149 1.35 -12.21 16.24
CA LYS A 149 0.11 -12.36 15.48
C LYS A 149 -0.29 -13.81 15.21
N ILE A 150 0.67 -14.71 15.11
CA ILE A 150 0.46 -16.14 14.80
C ILE A 150 -0.27 -16.86 15.95
N VAL A 151 -0.23 -16.31 17.17
CA VAL A 151 -1.05 -16.79 18.29
C VAL A 151 -2.52 -16.44 18.04
N GLY A 152 -3.21 -17.28 17.26
CA GLY A 152 -4.66 -17.24 17.02
C GLY A 152 -5.12 -16.95 15.58
N ALA A 153 -4.24 -16.86 14.59
CA ALA A 153 -4.61 -16.81 13.17
C ALA A 153 -4.15 -18.09 12.45
N GLU A 154 -4.95 -18.65 11.54
CA GLU A 154 -4.52 -19.82 10.76
C GLU A 154 -3.20 -19.52 10.01
N LEU A 155 -2.17 -20.29 10.37
CA LEU A 155 -0.77 -20.12 9.98
C LEU A 155 -0.55 -20.10 8.46
N ALA A 156 -1.45 -20.71 7.68
CA ALA A 156 -1.26 -20.98 6.26
C ALA A 156 -1.37 -19.72 5.37
N SER A 157 -2.19 -18.72 5.73
CA SER A 157 -2.37 -17.49 4.93
C SER A 157 -1.33 -16.39 5.24
N VAL A 158 -0.61 -16.51 6.35
CA VAL A 158 0.20 -15.45 6.99
C VAL A 158 1.69 -15.52 6.63
N THR A 159 2.15 -16.62 6.03
CA THR A 159 3.58 -16.94 5.93
C THR A 159 4.26 -16.57 4.62
N ALA A 160 3.54 -16.04 3.62
CA ALA A 160 4.16 -15.59 2.39
C ALA A 160 4.95 -14.29 2.65
N PRO A 161 6.27 -14.24 2.43
CA PRO A 161 7.07 -13.04 2.71
C PRO A 161 6.59 -11.79 1.97
N ILE A 162 5.92 -11.97 0.84
CA ILE A 162 5.32 -10.89 0.04
C ILE A 162 4.17 -10.16 0.74
N ASN A 163 3.59 -10.75 1.78
CA ASN A 163 2.49 -10.19 2.56
C ASN A 163 2.97 -9.55 3.87
N ILE A 164 4.28 -9.55 4.12
CA ILE A 164 4.91 -8.89 5.26
C ILE A 164 5.51 -7.57 4.79
N VAL A 165 5.11 -6.49 5.45
CA VAL A 165 5.55 -5.14 5.13
C VAL A 165 5.97 -4.41 6.39
N VAL A 166 6.62 -3.27 6.21
CA VAL A 166 7.10 -2.43 7.32
C VAL A 166 6.38 -1.09 7.26
N ASP A 167 5.98 -0.58 8.42
CA ASP A 167 5.58 0.81 8.60
C ASP A 167 6.84 1.70 8.47
N PRO A 168 6.91 2.53 7.42
CA PRO A 168 8.10 3.31 7.13
C PRO A 168 8.21 4.58 7.99
N THR A 169 7.21 4.91 8.83
CA THR A 169 7.12 6.21 9.51
C THR A 169 8.39 6.56 10.29
N GLU A 170 8.88 5.63 11.11
CA GLU A 170 10.11 5.83 11.90
C GLU A 170 11.37 5.46 11.11
N LEU A 171 11.26 4.55 10.15
CA LEU A 171 12.42 4.04 9.40
C LEU A 171 12.89 5.03 8.31
N LEU A 172 11.94 5.76 7.73
CA LEU A 172 12.11 6.70 6.62
C LEU A 172 11.37 8.01 6.93
N PRO A 173 11.79 8.77 7.96
CA PRO A 173 11.07 9.97 8.43
C PRO A 173 11.04 11.08 7.38
N HIS A 174 12.01 11.13 6.47
CA HIS A 174 12.06 12.07 5.34
C HIS A 174 11.22 11.62 4.14
N GLY A 175 10.52 10.49 4.27
CA GLY A 175 9.71 9.90 3.21
C GLY A 175 10.54 9.19 2.15
N PHE A 176 9.83 8.73 1.13
CA PHE A 176 10.38 7.96 0.01
C PHE A 176 9.49 8.16 -1.23
N HIS A 177 9.97 7.77 -2.39
CA HIS A 177 9.18 7.79 -3.60
C HIS A 177 8.10 6.69 -3.57
N PRO A 178 6.84 6.97 -4.00
CA PRO A 178 5.73 6.00 -3.91
C PRO A 178 5.97 4.68 -4.64
N VAL A 179 6.66 4.72 -5.79
CA VAL A 179 6.91 3.54 -6.65
C VAL A 179 8.31 2.94 -6.44
N ILE A 180 9.36 3.77 -6.45
CA ILE A 180 10.76 3.38 -6.30
C ILE A 180 11.20 3.69 -4.87
N THR A 181 10.85 2.79 -3.94
CA THR A 181 10.90 3.04 -2.49
C THR A 181 12.28 3.33 -1.90
N HIS A 182 13.36 3.11 -2.67
CA HIS A 182 14.74 3.42 -2.26
C HIS A 182 15.22 4.82 -2.71
N TYR A 183 14.37 5.63 -3.33
CA TYR A 183 14.66 7.03 -3.69
C TYR A 183 13.83 8.01 -2.87
N THR A 184 14.34 9.22 -2.68
CA THR A 184 13.63 10.36 -2.11
C THR A 184 12.36 10.68 -2.91
N PRO A 185 11.35 11.35 -2.31
CA PRO A 185 10.09 11.65 -2.99
C PRO A 185 10.24 12.38 -4.34
N ASP A 186 11.30 13.15 -4.50
CA ASP A 186 11.64 13.90 -5.72
C ASP A 186 12.50 13.12 -6.73
N MET A 187 12.88 11.87 -6.41
CA MET A 187 13.74 10.99 -7.22
C MET A 187 15.19 11.46 -7.41
N ASN A 188 15.66 12.43 -6.62
CA ASN A 188 17.01 12.97 -6.79
C ASN A 188 18.10 12.12 -6.14
N GLU A 189 17.79 11.49 -5.00
CA GLU A 189 18.79 10.79 -4.18
C GLU A 189 18.23 9.47 -3.63
N PHE A 190 19.13 8.59 -3.17
CA PHE A 190 18.73 7.40 -2.43
C PHE A 190 18.22 7.80 -1.03
N VAL A 191 17.19 7.14 -0.53
CA VAL A 191 16.75 7.36 0.86
C VAL A 191 17.79 6.83 1.84
N HIS A 192 18.04 7.63 2.87
CA HIS A 192 18.80 7.21 4.03
C HIS A 192 17.84 6.76 5.12
N ALA A 193 17.79 5.45 5.36
CA ALA A 193 17.00 4.88 6.42
C ALA A 193 17.73 4.94 7.76
N ILE A 194 16.97 5.17 8.83
CA ILE A 194 17.45 4.95 10.19
C ILE A 194 17.72 3.45 10.37
N ARG A 195 18.68 3.08 11.23
CA ARG A 195 18.91 1.66 11.52
C ARG A 195 17.71 1.07 12.25
N ARG A 196 17.31 -0.14 11.90
CA ARG A 196 16.13 -0.78 12.52
C ARG A 196 16.31 -0.98 14.02
N THR A 197 17.55 -1.18 14.48
CA THR A 197 17.92 -1.25 15.91
C THR A 197 17.83 0.08 16.66
N GLU A 198 17.77 1.21 15.95
CA GLU A 198 17.64 2.54 16.55
C GLU A 198 16.17 2.97 16.65
N CYS A 199 15.34 2.59 15.67
CA CYS A 199 13.93 3.02 15.60
C CYS A 199 12.89 1.92 15.86
N TRP A 200 13.29 0.63 15.85
CA TRP A 200 12.42 -0.54 16.05
C TRP A 200 11.12 -0.49 15.24
N PRO A 201 11.20 -0.53 13.90
CA PRO A 201 10.05 -0.31 13.05
C PRO A 201 9.02 -1.44 13.21
N ARG A 202 7.76 -1.09 12.96
CA ARG A 202 6.64 -2.02 13.07
C ARG A 202 6.49 -2.86 11.79
N TYR A 203 6.31 -4.17 11.95
CA TYR A 203 6.00 -5.08 10.85
C TYR A 203 4.50 -5.34 10.79
N CYS A 204 3.92 -5.25 9.60
CA CYS A 204 2.49 -5.41 9.37
C CYS A 204 2.24 -6.52 8.36
N LEU A 205 1.11 -7.19 8.47
CA LEU A 205 0.62 -8.08 7.42
C LEU A 205 -0.42 -7.39 6.54
N ILE A 206 -0.36 -7.71 5.27
CA ILE A 206 -1.29 -7.25 4.22
C ILE A 206 -1.87 -8.44 3.45
N ASP A 207 -2.84 -8.14 2.58
CA ASP A 207 -3.39 -9.07 1.57
C ASP A 207 -4.12 -10.29 2.19
N PHE A 208 -5.23 -10.03 2.88
CA PHE A 208 -6.10 -11.06 3.49
C PHE A 208 -7.10 -11.68 2.50
N GLY A 209 -6.96 -11.40 1.20
CA GLY A 209 -7.93 -11.81 0.17
C GLY A 209 -8.08 -13.32 -0.03
N ILE A 210 -7.22 -14.13 0.58
CA ILE A 210 -7.29 -15.60 0.59
C ILE A 210 -7.51 -16.18 2.00
N SER A 211 -7.62 -15.32 3.01
CA SER A 211 -7.92 -15.75 4.37
C SER A 211 -9.42 -16.02 4.50
N SER A 212 -9.81 -17.15 5.08
CA SER A 212 -11.18 -17.41 5.55
C SER A 212 -11.33 -17.01 7.02
N ILE A 213 -12.55 -16.63 7.40
CA ILE A 213 -12.96 -16.46 8.81
C ILE A 213 -13.36 -17.82 9.37
#